data_AF-A0A6I2GR53-F1
#
_entry.id   AF-A0A6I2GR53-F1
#
_cell.length_a   1.000
_cell.length_b   1.000
_cell.length_c   1.000
_cell.angle_alpha   90.00
_cell.angle_beta   90.00
_cell.angle_gamma   90.00
#
_symmetry.space_group_name_H-M   'P 1'
#
loop_
_entity.id
_entity.type
_entity.pdbx_description
1 polymer ?
#
loop_
_entity_poly.entity_id
_entity_poly.type
_entity_poly.pdbx_seq_one_letter_code
_entity_poly.pdbx_strand_id
1 'polypeptide(L)'
;MAEQSPPYWRLLSVLFSSQPLTPPLAHALLQVALDLHRRDASAGEVQGELHSGQVRNLRKHVMLGAIGGPSFEASVETERGSGTVRFLLTREALELLDAQGPEASRPRAPAYLN
;
A
#
# COMPACT_ATOMS: atom_id res chain seq x y z
N MET A 1 2.82 -9.49 24.71
CA MET A 1 3.76 -8.48 24.20
C MET A 1 3.02 -7.73 23.10
N ALA A 2 2.83 -6.42 23.22
CA ALA A 2 2.11 -5.65 22.21
C ALA A 2 2.91 -5.65 20.91
N GLU A 3 2.36 -6.24 19.85
CA GLU A 3 2.82 -6.10 18.47
C GLU A 3 2.82 -4.60 18.14
N GLN A 4 3.96 -3.94 18.34
CA GLN A 4 4.17 -2.59 17.85
C GLN A 4 4.36 -2.70 16.34
N SER A 5 3.26 -2.84 15.61
CA SER A 5 3.25 -2.58 14.16
C SER A 5 3.98 -1.26 13.96
N PRO A 6 5.09 -1.23 13.19
CA PRO A 6 5.84 -0.01 13.00
C PRO A 6 4.88 1.09 12.52
N PRO A 7 5.05 2.31 13.01
CA PRO A 7 4.12 3.38 12.73
C PRO A 7 4.06 3.58 11.22
N TYR A 8 2.84 3.52 10.68
CA TYR A 8 2.54 3.39 9.26
C TYR A 8 3.20 4.47 8.38
N TRP A 9 3.49 5.65 8.94
CA TRP A 9 4.21 6.73 8.25
C TRP A 9 5.64 6.36 7.87
N ARG A 10 6.24 5.32 8.47
CA ARG A 10 7.54 4.77 8.06
C ARG A 10 7.47 3.86 6.85
N LEU A 11 6.27 3.40 6.46
CA LEU A 11 6.11 2.34 5.45
C LEU A 11 5.83 2.89 4.05
N LEU A 12 5.23 4.08 3.98
CA LEU A 12 4.88 4.73 2.74
C LEU A 12 5.34 6.18 2.80
N SER A 13 6.13 6.58 1.82
CA SER A 13 6.53 7.98 1.65
C SER A 13 5.76 8.60 0.49
N VAL A 14 5.00 9.66 0.79
CA VAL A 14 4.19 10.40 -0.18
C VAL A 14 5.08 11.41 -0.91
N LEU A 15 5.15 11.28 -2.23
CA LEU A 15 5.87 12.20 -3.10
C LEU A 15 4.96 13.35 -3.56
N PHE A 16 3.69 13.05 -3.77
CA PHE A 16 2.68 14.00 -4.19
C PHE A 16 1.29 13.48 -3.81
N SER A 17 0.40 14.37 -3.39
CA SER A 17 -1.02 14.03 -3.21
C SER A 17 -1.89 15.23 -3.56
N SER A 18 -2.84 15.04 -4.46
CA SER A 18 -3.84 16.07 -4.78
C SER A 18 -5.06 16.02 -3.86
N GLN A 19 -5.13 15.03 -2.97
CA GLN A 19 -6.20 14.86 -1.99
C GLN A 19 -5.60 14.67 -0.59
N PRO A 20 -6.33 14.98 0.49
CA PRO A 20 -5.90 14.66 1.84
C PRO A 20 -5.68 13.15 1.98
N LEU A 21 -4.46 12.76 2.34
CA LEU A 21 -4.15 11.36 2.59
C LEU A 21 -4.62 10.98 4.00
N THR A 22 -5.85 10.49 4.10
CA THR A 22 -6.41 10.01 5.37
C THR A 22 -5.74 8.71 5.79
N PRO A 23 -5.68 8.39 7.09
CA PRO A 23 -5.09 7.13 7.55
C PRO A 23 -5.68 5.87 6.90
N PRO A 24 -7.02 5.74 6.71
CA PRO A 24 -7.60 4.61 6.01
C PRO A 24 -7.13 4.49 4.55
N LEU A 25 -7.04 5.62 3.83
CA LEU A 25 -6.58 5.63 2.45
C LEU A 25 -5.09 5.26 2.36
N ALA A 26 -4.25 5.82 3.23
CA ALA A 26 -2.82 5.48 3.29
C ALA A 26 -2.61 3.98 3.51
N HIS A 27 -3.38 3.39 4.42
CA HIS A 27 -3.32 1.95 4.70
C HIS A 27 -3.76 1.12 3.49
N ALA A 28 -4.86 1.49 2.83
CA ALA A 28 -5.33 0.77 1.64
C ALA A 28 -4.30 0.84 0.49
N LEU A 29 -3.72 2.02 0.23
CA LEU A 29 -2.67 2.20 -0.76
C LEU A 29 -1.42 1.36 -0.45
N LEU A 30 -1.01 1.31 0.83
CA LEU A 30 0.11 0.49 1.28
C LEU A 30 -0.13 -0.99 1.01
N GLN A 31 -1.30 -1.52 1.39
CA GLN A 31 -1.64 -2.94 1.19
C GLN A 31 -1.61 -3.31 -0.29
N VAL A 32 -2.25 -2.52 -1.14
CA VAL A 32 -2.28 -2.76 -2.59
C VAL A 32 -0.87 -2.67 -3.18
N ALA A 33 -0.09 -1.65 -2.83
CA ALA A 33 1.27 -1.52 -3.36
C ALA A 33 2.19 -2.66 -2.93
N LEU A 34 2.09 -3.13 -1.68
CA LEU A 34 2.86 -4.28 -1.19
C LEU A 34 2.49 -5.55 -1.96
N ASP A 35 1.21 -5.79 -2.20
CA ASP A 35 0.73 -6.92 -2.98
C ASP A 35 1.17 -6.83 -4.47
N LEU A 36 1.08 -5.65 -5.08
CA LEU A 36 1.59 -5.42 -6.44
C LEU A 36 3.10 -5.63 -6.53
N HIS A 37 3.85 -5.23 -5.51
CA HIS A 37 5.29 -5.48 -5.44
C HIS A 37 5.60 -6.97 -5.32
N ARG A 38 4.90 -7.69 -4.43
CA ARG A 38 5.06 -9.15 -4.25
C ARG A 38 4.80 -9.93 -5.54
N ARG A 39 3.74 -9.57 -6.26
CA ARG A 39 3.28 -10.29 -7.46
C ARG A 39 3.91 -9.79 -8.76
N ASP A 40 4.78 -8.78 -8.68
CA ASP A 40 5.30 -8.01 -9.82
C ASP A 40 4.19 -7.53 -10.79
N ALA A 41 3.03 -7.19 -10.22
CA ALA A 41 1.84 -6.79 -10.97
C ALA A 41 1.88 -5.30 -11.34
N SER A 42 1.28 -4.96 -12.49
CA SER A 42 1.28 -3.59 -13.03
C SER A 42 0.26 -2.67 -12.38
N ALA A 43 -0.90 -3.20 -11.96
CA ALA A 43 -1.98 -2.42 -11.37
C ALA A 43 -2.86 -3.25 -10.44
N GLY A 44 -3.50 -2.58 -9.50
CA GLY A 44 -4.42 -3.17 -8.53
C GLY A 44 -5.50 -2.18 -8.12
N GLU A 45 -6.66 -2.69 -7.74
CA GLU A 45 -7.77 -1.84 -7.29
C GLU A 45 -7.64 -1.53 -5.79
N VAL A 46 -8.07 -0.32 -5.44
CA VAL A 46 -8.26 0.10 -4.06
C VAL A 46 -9.77 0.23 -3.86
N GLN A 47 -10.32 -0.54 -2.94
CA GLN A 47 -11.71 -0.37 -2.50
C GLN A 47 -11.74 -0.21 -0.98
N GLY A 48 -12.36 0.87 -0.55
CA GLY A 48 -12.70 1.15 0.84
C GLY A 48 -14.09 1.73 0.94
N GLU A 49 -14.57 1.92 2.15
CA GLU A 49 -15.94 2.42 2.42
C GLU A 49 -16.20 3.82 1.84
N LEU A 50 -15.17 4.68 1.84
CA LEU A 50 -15.27 6.09 1.41
C LEU A 50 -14.29 6.47 0.29
N HIS A 51 -13.60 5.49 -0.28
CA HIS A 51 -12.63 5.71 -1.35
C HIS A 51 -12.55 4.51 -2.28
N SER A 52 -12.47 4.77 -3.57
CA SER A 52 -12.22 3.77 -4.60
C SER A 52 -11.08 4.23 -5.50
N GLY A 53 -10.48 3.33 -6.27
CA GLY A 53 -9.42 3.74 -7.18
C GLY A 53 -8.59 2.61 -7.73
N GLN A 54 -7.50 3.01 -8.39
CA GLN A 54 -6.52 2.11 -8.97
C GLN A 54 -5.12 2.57 -8.61
N VAL A 55 -4.29 1.64 -8.15
CA VAL A 55 -2.85 1.82 -7.98
C VAL A 55 -2.15 1.22 -9.18
N ARG A 56 -1.21 1.95 -9.74
CA ARG A 56 -0.31 1.51 -10.81
C ARG A 56 1.12 1.45 -10.29
N ASN A 57 1.77 0.31 -10.49
CA ASN A 57 3.20 0.16 -10.29
C ASN A 57 3.93 0.88 -11.42
N LEU A 58 4.70 1.92 -11.09
CA LEU A 58 5.44 2.70 -12.09
C LEU A 58 6.67 1.95 -12.61
N ARG A 59 7.01 0.80 -12.00
CA ARG A 59 8.20 -0.02 -12.28
C ARG A 59 9.48 0.80 -12.25
N LYS A 60 9.51 1.77 -11.34
CA LYS A 60 10.63 2.68 -11.11
C LYS A 60 11.01 2.64 -9.65
N HIS A 61 12.31 2.62 -9.41
CA HIS A 61 12.88 2.86 -8.08
C HIS A 61 13.15 4.36 -7.94
N VAL A 62 12.70 4.97 -6.85
CA VAL A 62 12.86 6.41 -6.58
C VAL A 62 13.64 6.58 -5.30
N MET A 63 14.50 7.61 -5.28
CA MET A 63 15.28 8.02 -4.11
C MET A 63 14.90 9.45 -3.73
N LEU A 64 14.58 9.66 -2.46
CA LEU A 64 14.32 10.96 -1.84
C LEU A 64 15.25 11.11 -0.63
N GLY A 65 16.43 11.69 -0.84
CA GLY A 65 17.47 11.73 0.17
C GLY A 65 17.91 10.32 0.56
N ALA A 66 17.75 9.95 1.83
CA ALA A 66 18.07 8.63 2.35
C ALA A 66 16.94 7.60 2.18
N ILE A 67 15.73 8.02 1.78
CA ILE A 67 14.57 7.15 1.63
C ILE A 67 14.49 6.67 0.19
N GLY A 68 14.41 5.36 -0.02
CA GLY A 68 14.38 4.75 -1.35
C GLY A 68 13.41 3.59 -1.46
N GLY A 69 12.88 3.37 -2.66
CA GLY A 69 12.07 2.19 -2.95
C GLY A 69 11.28 2.23 -4.25
N PRO A 70 10.50 1.16 -4.53
CA PRO A 70 9.63 1.10 -5.68
C PRO A 70 8.50 2.14 -5.58
N SER A 71 8.18 2.76 -6.71
CA SER A 71 7.22 3.86 -6.80
C SER A 71 5.91 3.48 -7.47
N PHE A 72 4.85 4.13 -7.00
CA PHE A 72 3.47 3.85 -7.37
C PHE A 72 2.70 5.15 -7.58
N GLU A 73 1.68 5.07 -8.41
CA GLU A 73 0.73 6.15 -8.66
C GLU A 73 -0.67 5.60 -8.44
N ALA A 74 -1.46 6.25 -7.61
CA ALA A 74 -2.84 5.90 -7.36
C ALA A 74 -3.77 6.98 -7.88
N SER A 75 -4.74 6.60 -8.69
CA SER A 75 -5.92 7.40 -8.99
C SER A 75 -7.00 7.02 -8.00
N VAL A 76 -7.47 7.99 -7.21
CA VAL A 76 -8.42 7.76 -6.11
C VAL A 76 -9.64 8.65 -6.30
N GLU A 77 -10.82 8.07 -6.10
CA GLU A 77 -12.09 8.77 -6.03
C GLU A 77 -12.54 8.79 -4.57
N THR A 78 -12.86 9.98 -4.08
CA THR A 78 -13.34 10.22 -2.72
C THR A 78 -14.55 11.14 -2.77
N GLU A 79 -15.23 11.34 -1.64
CA GLU A 79 -16.33 12.30 -1.52
C GLU A 79 -15.92 13.75 -1.90
N ARG A 80 -14.62 14.05 -1.86
CA ARG A 80 -14.05 15.35 -2.25
C ARG A 80 -13.74 15.45 -3.75
N GLY A 81 -13.96 14.38 -4.50
CA GLY A 81 -13.66 14.25 -5.92
C GLY A 81 -12.51 13.30 -6.22
N SER A 82 -12.11 13.29 -7.49
CA SER A 82 -11.01 12.48 -7.99
C SER A 82 -9.65 13.12 -7.67
N GLY A 83 -8.63 12.29 -7.47
CA GLY A 83 -7.30 12.72 -7.12
C GLY A 83 -6.22 11.73 -7.53
N THR A 84 -4.97 12.20 -7.46
CA THR A 84 -3.78 11.39 -7.71
C THR A 84 -2.84 11.44 -6.52
N VAL A 85 -2.35 10.27 -6.12
CA VAL A 85 -1.34 10.12 -5.06
C VAL A 85 -0.14 9.40 -5.66
N ARG A 86 1.04 10.01 -5.56
CA ARG A 86 2.31 9.36 -5.90
C ARG A 86 3.08 9.08 -4.64
N PHE A 87 3.58 7.87 -4.51
CA PHE A 87 4.26 7.42 -3.31
C PHE A 87 5.28 6.34 -3.64
N LEU A 88 6.12 6.03 -2.67
CA LEU A 88 7.02 4.88 -2.70
C LEU A 88 6.83 4.01 -1.46
N LEU A 89 7.10 2.71 -1.60
CA LEU A 89 7.28 1.82 -0.47
C LEU A 89 8.70 2.00 0.06
N THR A 90 8.84 2.25 1.35
CA THR A 90 10.16 2.36 1.97
C THR A 90 10.79 0.98 2.14
N ARG A 91 12.10 0.95 2.40
CA ARG A 91 12.80 -0.29 2.72
C ARG A 91 12.18 -1.00 3.93
N GLU A 92 11.78 -0.26 4.95
CA GLU A 92 11.12 -0.79 6.14
C GLU A 92 9.80 -1.50 5.82
N ALA A 93 9.03 -1.00 4.83
CA ALA A 93 7.82 -1.68 4.39
C ALA A 93 8.11 -3.01 3.70
N LEU A 94 9.19 -3.06 2.91
CA LEU A 94 9.64 -4.28 2.25
C LEU A 94 10.17 -5.30 3.27
N GLU A 95 10.89 -4.85 4.30
CA GLU A 95 11.38 -5.73 5.35
C GLU A 95 10.24 -6.37 6.17
N LEU A 96 9.14 -5.65 6.39
CA LEU A 96 7.93 -6.24 6.97
C LEU A 96 7.26 -7.28 6.06
N LEU A 97 7.33 -7.03 4.75
CA LEU A 97 6.79 -7.94 3.74
C LEU A 97 7.50 -9.29 3.80
N ASP A 98 8.82 -9.26 3.91
CA ASP A 98 9.70 -10.42 4.00
C ASP A 98 9.56 -11.12 5.36
N ALA A 99 9.44 -10.35 6.45
CA ALA A 99 9.24 -10.90 7.79
C ALA A 99 7.90 -11.63 7.97
N GLN A 100 6.86 -11.25 7.22
CA GLN A 100 5.54 -11.89 7.32
C GLN A 100 5.39 -13.20 6.53
N GLY A 101 6.34 -13.54 5.65
CA GLY A 101 6.33 -14.79 4.88
C GLY A 101 5.07 -15.02 4.00
N PRO A 102 5.09 -16.03 3.11
CA PRO A 102 3.95 -16.36 2.25
C PRO A 102 2.75 -17.00 2.98
N GLU A 103 2.83 -17.21 4.30
CA GLU A 103 1.83 -17.97 5.06
C GLU A 103 0.66 -17.12 5.59
N ALA A 104 0.85 -15.80 5.74
CA ALA A 104 -0.17 -14.90 6.31
C ALA A 104 -1.30 -14.50 5.33
N SER A 105 -1.19 -14.81 4.04
CA SER A 105 -2.16 -14.39 3.01
C SER A 105 -3.13 -15.49 2.55
N ARG A 106 -3.17 -16.65 3.21
CA ARG A 106 -4.30 -17.57 2.99
C ARG A 106 -5.49 -17.06 3.79
N PRO A 107 -6.63 -16.67 3.16
CA PRO A 107 -7.86 -16.53 3.91
C PRO A 107 -8.09 -17.88 4.58
N ARG A 108 -8.09 -17.90 5.91
CA ARG A 108 -8.46 -19.06 6.70
C ARG A 108 -9.92 -19.34 6.36
N ALA A 109 -10.15 -20.22 5.38
CA ALA A 109 -11.49 -20.65 5.01
C ALA A 109 -12.18 -21.11 6.30
N PRO A 110 -13.39 -20.60 6.61
CA PRO A 110 -14.08 -21.03 7.81
C PRO A 110 -14.35 -22.53 7.65
N ALA A 111 -13.78 -23.31 8.57
CA ALA A 111 -14.07 -24.72 8.69
C ALA A 111 -15.52 -24.88 9.15
N TYR A 112 -16.46 -24.89 8.20
CA TYR A 112 -17.79 -25.39 8.43
C TYR A 112 -17.86 -26.85 7.97
N LEU A 113 -18.19 -27.70 8.95
CA LEU A 113 -18.93 -28.95 8.86
C LEU A 113 -18.19 -30.23 8.38
N ASN A 114 -17.92 -31.12 9.34
CA ASN A 114 -18.55 -32.45 9.42
C ASN A 114 -18.44 -33.01 10.84
#